data_AF-A0A0W0YZH5-F1
#
_entry.id   AF-A0A0W0YZH5-F1
#
_cell.length_a   1.000
_cell.length_b   1.000
_cell.length_c   1.000
_cell.angle_alpha   90.00
_cell.angle_beta   90.00
_cell.angle_gamma   90.00
#
_symmetry.space_group_name_H-M   'P 1'
#
loop_
_entity.id
_entity.type
_entity.pdbx_description
1 polymer ?
#
loop_
_entity_poly.entity_id
_entity_poly.type
_entity_poly.pdbx_seq_one_letter_code
_entity_poly.pdbx_strand_id
1 'polypeptide(L)'
;MNSKVFSQRFNRELSLLGFPEELGEKTKAVAKVFGVTRHLANAMIFGHLLPSSEQLDKIAEILEVCPQWLSGISDRKKAYTGKETSESV
;
A
#
# COMPACT_ATOMS: atom_id res chain seq x y z
N MET A 1 -12.36 2.31 4.04
CA MET A 1 -11.14 2.52 3.23
C MET A 1 -11.45 3.51 2.12
N ASN A 2 -10.50 4.34 1.70
CA ASN A 2 -10.68 5.34 0.65
C ASN A 2 -9.56 5.19 -0.39
N SER A 3 -9.91 4.91 -1.65
CA SER A 3 -8.95 4.60 -2.70
C SER A 3 -8.07 5.79 -3.10
N LYS A 4 -8.59 7.03 -3.02
CA LYS A 4 -7.81 8.25 -3.28
C LYS A 4 -6.79 8.50 -2.17
N VAL A 5 -7.20 8.32 -0.91
CA VAL A 5 -6.29 8.48 0.24
C VAL A 5 -5.22 7.39 0.21
N PHE A 6 -5.62 6.14 -0.10
CA PHE A 6 -4.70 5.04 -0.28
C PHE A 6 -3.66 5.34 -1.36
N SER A 7 -4.09 5.73 -2.57
CA SER A 7 -3.13 5.98 -3.65
C SER A 7 -2.18 7.12 -3.29
N GLN A 8 -2.67 8.18 -2.67
CA GLN A 8 -1.82 9.29 -2.23
C GLN A 8 -0.77 8.84 -1.20
N ARG A 9 -1.20 8.12 -0.15
CA ARG A 9 -0.30 7.64 0.92
C ARG A 9 0.67 6.59 0.39
N PHE A 10 0.18 5.66 -0.43
CA PHE A 10 0.99 4.65 -1.10
C PHE A 10 2.07 5.28 -1.97
N ASN A 11 1.72 6.20 -2.87
CA ASN A 11 2.70 6.90 -3.71
C ASN A 11 3.73 7.68 -2.90
N ARG A 12 3.31 8.30 -1.79
CA ARG A 12 4.23 9.00 -0.89
C ARG A 12 5.27 8.06 -0.28
N GLU A 13 4.84 6.92 0.26
CA GLU A 13 5.78 5.96 0.85
C GLU A 13 6.70 5.34 -0.23
N LEU A 14 6.18 5.05 -1.43
CA LEU A 14 7.01 4.61 -2.56
C LEU A 14 8.11 5.62 -2.89
N SER A 15 7.79 6.92 -2.95
CA SER A 15 8.77 7.97 -3.20
C SER A 15 9.80 8.09 -2.06
N LEU A 16 9.39 7.91 -0.80
CA LEU A 16 10.31 7.91 0.34
C LEU A 16 11.28 6.73 0.32
N LEU A 17 10.83 5.58 -0.19
CA LEU A 17 11.67 4.39 -0.40
C LEU A 17 12.54 4.47 -1.67
N GLY A 18 12.47 5.58 -2.42
CA GLY A 18 13.28 5.78 -3.61
C GLY A 18 12.78 5.00 -4.84
N PHE A 19 11.49 4.67 -4.91
CA PHE A 19 10.94 4.09 -6.13
C PHE A 19 11.06 5.07 -7.31
N PRO A 20 11.18 4.56 -8.55
CA PRO A 20 11.25 5.39 -9.75
C PRO A 20 10.06 6.36 -9.85
N GLU A 21 10.31 7.54 -10.41
CA GLU A 21 9.27 8.53 -10.71
C GLU A 21 8.57 8.22 -12.05
N GLU A 22 9.30 7.63 -13.01
CA GLU A 22 8.74 7.19 -14.29
C GLU A 22 7.70 6.09 -14.03
N LEU A 23 6.49 6.28 -14.55
CA LEU A 23 5.33 5.46 -14.23
C LEU A 23 5.50 3.99 -14.63
N GLY A 24 6.07 3.72 -15.80
CA GLY A 24 6.32 2.39 -16.32
C GLY A 24 7.30 1.61 -15.42
N GLU A 25 8.42 2.23 -15.05
CA GLU A 25 9.40 1.67 -14.12
C GLU A 25 8.84 1.53 -12.72
N LYS A 26 8.11 2.54 -12.22
CA LYS A 26 7.44 2.49 -10.92
C LYS A 26 6.46 1.33 -10.84
N THR A 27 5.64 1.14 -11.87
CA THR A 27 4.67 0.04 -11.94
C THR A 27 5.37 -1.32 -11.95
N LYS A 28 6.48 -1.46 -12.68
CA LYS A 28 7.29 -2.69 -12.68
C LYS A 28 7.92 -2.96 -11.32
N ALA A 29 8.47 -1.93 -10.67
CA ALA A 29 9.08 -2.03 -9.35
C ALA A 29 8.04 -2.44 -8.30
N VAL A 30 6.86 -1.79 -8.30
CA VAL A 30 5.75 -2.12 -7.40
C VAL A 30 5.28 -3.56 -7.62
N ALA A 31 5.06 -3.96 -8.88
CA ALA A 31 4.66 -5.33 -9.19
C ALA A 31 5.65 -6.36 -8.62
N LYS A 32 6.96 -6.08 -8.74
CA LYS A 32 8.02 -6.96 -8.24
C LYS A 32 8.13 -6.99 -6.72
N VAL A 33 8.14 -5.82 -6.07
CA VAL A 33 8.35 -5.70 -4.62
C VAL A 33 7.17 -6.26 -3.83
N PHE A 34 5.94 -5.97 -4.27
CA PHE A 34 4.73 -6.39 -3.56
C PHE A 34 4.16 -7.73 -4.08
N GLY A 35 4.81 -8.37 -5.05
CA GLY A 35 4.36 -9.66 -5.59
C GLY A 35 2.99 -9.60 -6.28
N VAL A 36 2.68 -8.50 -6.97
CA VAL A 36 1.39 -8.27 -7.63
C VAL A 36 1.54 -8.17 -9.16
N THR A 37 0.43 -8.33 -9.89
CA THR A 37 0.44 -8.10 -11.34
C THR A 37 0.66 -6.63 -11.66
N ARG A 38 1.21 -6.31 -12.84
CA ARG A 38 1.39 -4.91 -13.29
C ARG A 38 0.06 -4.16 -13.36
N HIS A 39 -1.01 -4.82 -13.78
CA HIS A 39 -2.35 -4.24 -13.81
C HIS A 39 -2.80 -3.81 -12.41
N LEU A 40 -2.60 -4.68 -11.42
CA LEU A 40 -2.93 -4.40 -10.03
C LEU A 40 -2.05 -3.27 -9.46
N ALA A 41 -0.73 -3.32 -9.70
CA ALA A 41 0.18 -2.25 -9.33
C ALA A 41 -0.25 -0.88 -9.89
N ASN A 42 -0.56 -0.84 -11.19
CA ASN A 42 -1.02 0.38 -11.86
C ASN A 42 -2.34 0.88 -11.25
N ALA A 43 -3.30 -0.02 -11.03
CA ALA A 43 -4.59 0.34 -10.44
C ALA A 43 -4.44 0.90 -9.00
N MET A 44 -3.50 0.37 -8.21
CA MET A 44 -3.18 0.87 -6.87
C MET A 44 -2.50 2.24 -6.90
N ILE A 45 -1.52 2.44 -7.79
CA ILE A 45 -0.81 3.71 -7.97
C ILE A 45 -1.80 4.83 -8.34
N PHE A 46 -2.79 4.54 -9.19
CA PHE A 46 -3.79 5.53 -9.59
C PHE A 46 -5.02 5.62 -8.66
N GLY A 47 -5.15 4.70 -7.69
CA GLY A 47 -6.31 4.67 -6.79
C GLY A 47 -7.60 4.20 -7.44
N HIS A 48 -7.51 3.45 -8.54
CA HIS A 48 -8.64 2.80 -9.19
C HIS A 48 -9.10 1.55 -8.43
N LEU A 49 -8.18 0.95 -7.66
CA LEU A 49 -8.46 -0.27 -6.91
C LEU A 49 -7.78 -0.24 -5.53
N LEU A 50 -8.48 -0.79 -4.54
CA LEU A 50 -7.97 -1.05 -3.21
C LEU A 50 -7.55 -2.52 -3.09
N PRO A 51 -6.38 -2.82 -2.51
CA PRO A 51 -5.98 -4.19 -2.24
C PRO A 51 -6.94 -4.88 -1.26
N SER A 52 -7.00 -6.22 -1.29
CA SER A 52 -7.70 -6.97 -0.24
C SER A 52 -7.05 -6.74 1.12
N SER A 53 -7.74 -7.04 2.22
CA SER A 53 -7.19 -6.84 3.57
C SER A 53 -5.86 -7.56 3.78
N GLU A 54 -5.71 -8.76 3.20
CA GLU A 54 -4.47 -9.54 3.30
C GLU A 54 -3.33 -8.95 2.45
N GLN A 55 -3.65 -8.43 1.26
CA GLN A 55 -2.67 -7.72 0.43
C GLN A 55 -2.27 -6.38 1.04
N LEU A 56 -3.23 -5.64 1.59
CA LEU A 56 -2.98 -4.38 2.27
C LEU A 56 -2.02 -4.56 3.44
N ASP A 57 -2.20 -5.63 4.22
CA ASP A 57 -1.33 -5.99 5.34
C ASP A 57 0.10 -6.28 4.88
N LYS A 58 0.28 -7.10 3.84
CA LYS A 58 1.60 -7.37 3.23
C LYS A 58 2.27 -6.11 2.68
N ILE A 59 1.49 -5.24 2.03
CA ILE A 59 2.00 -3.94 1.54
C ILE A 59 2.42 -3.07 2.72
N ALA A 60 1.60 -3.01 3.76
CA ALA A 60 1.83 -2.20 4.95
C ALA A 60 3.07 -2.68 5.75
N GLU A 61 3.29 -3.99 5.81
CA GLU A 61 4.48 -4.62 6.36
C GLU A 61 5.75 -4.18 5.60
N ILE A 62 5.77 -4.31 4.27
CA ILE A 62 6.91 -3.91 3.43
C ILE A 62 7.20 -2.40 3.52
N LEU A 63 6.15 -1.59 3.62
CA LEU A 63 6.26 -0.15 3.78
C LEU A 63 6.53 0.28 5.24
N GLU A 64 6.52 -0.65 6.20
CA GLU A 64 6.66 -0.42 7.64
C GLU A 64 5.66 0.60 8.21
N VAL A 65 4.44 0.64 7.68
CA VAL A 65 3.36 1.56 8.10
C VAL A 65 2.10 0.83 8.54
N CYS A 66 1.24 1.48 9.32
CA CYS A 66 -0.04 0.92 9.73
C CYS A 66 -1.01 0.74 8.53
N PRO A 67 -1.63 -0.44 8.34
CA PRO A 67 -2.56 -0.70 7.23
C PRO A 67 -3.85 0.15 7.31
N GLN A 68 -4.32 0.47 8.51
CA GLN A 68 -5.47 1.36 8.69
C GLN A 68 -5.15 2.80 8.26
N TRP A 69 -3.92 3.25 8.51
CA TRP A 69 -3.45 4.53 7.99
C TRP A 69 -3.27 4.46 6.47
N LEU A 70 -2.61 3.43 5.96
CA LEU A 70 -2.38 3.30 4.52
C LEU A 70 -3.69 3.31 3.72
N SER A 71 -4.73 2.61 4.20
CA SER A 71 -6.05 2.56 3.56
C SER A 71 -6.97 3.77 3.78
N GLY A 72 -6.51 4.77 4.55
CA GLY A 72 -7.29 5.97 4.86
C GLY A 72 -8.43 5.76 5.84
N ILE A 73 -8.41 4.70 6.65
CA ILE A 73 -9.36 4.50 7.77
C ILE A 73 -8.97 5.38 8.96
N SER A 74 -7.67 5.53 9.22
CA SER A 74 -7.13 6.34 10.31
C SER A 74 -6.21 7.42 9.77
N ASP A 75 -6.26 8.61 10.35
CA ASP A 75 -5.32 9.69 10.02
C ASP A 75 -4.02 9.64 10.84
N ARG A 76 -3.98 8.79 11.86
CA ARG A 76 -2.77 8.61 12.70
C ARG A 76 -1.80 7.67 12.01
N LYS A 77 -0.69 8.21 11.48
CA LYS A 77 0.44 7.38 11.02
C LYS A 77 1.06 6.70 12.23
N LYS A 78 1.04 5.37 12.23
CA LYS A 78 1.72 4.51 13.21
C LYS A 78 2.63 3.55 12.44
N ALA A 79 3.65 3.04 13.11
CA ALA A 79 4.46 1.95 12.58
C ALA A 79 3.58 0.70 12.37
N TYR A 80 4.01 -0.18 11.48
CA TYR A 80 3.40 -1.49 11.36
C TYR A 80 3.60 -2.27 12.68
N THR A 81 2.51 -2.71 13.30
CA THR A 81 2.54 -3.45 14.58
C THR A 81 2.29 -4.95 14.41
N GLY A 82 2.35 -5.46 13.18
CA GLY A 82 1.92 -6.81 12.87
C GLY A 82 0.40 -6.95 12.88
N LYS A 83 -0.10 -8.03 12.30
CA LYS A 83 -1.42 -8.56 12.64
C LYS A 83 -1.38 -8.98 14.12
N GLU A 84 -1.79 -8.09 15.01
CA GLU A 84 -2.51 -8.56 16.20
C GLU A 84 -3.72 -9.29 15.63
N THR A 85 -3.69 -10.63 15.75
CA THR A 85 -4.74 -11.54 15.32
C THR A 85 -6.07 -10.97 15.78
N SER A 86 -6.83 -10.34 14.88
CA SER A 86 -8.25 -10.14 15.08
C SER A 86 -8.93 -11.48 14.86
N GLU A 87 -8.66 -12.39 15.80
CA GLU A 87 -9.59 -13.41 16.28
C GLU A 87 -9.96 -12.98 17.70
N SER A 88 -10.73 -11.90 17.79
CA SER A 88 -11.53 -11.62 18.98
C SER A 88 -12.89 -12.27 18.78
N VAL A 89 -13.05 -13.45 19.38
CA VAL A 89 -14.29 -14.16 19.79
C VAL A 89 -15.26 -14.60 18.69
#